data_AF-A0A7W8M859-F1
#
_entry.id   AF-A0A7W8M859-F1
#
_cell.length_a   1.000
_cell.length_b   1.000
_cell.length_c   1.000
_cell.angle_alpha   90.00
_cell.angle_beta   90.00
_cell.angle_gamma   90.00
#
_symmetry.space_group_name_H-M   'P 1'
#
loop_
_entity.id
_entity.type
_entity.pdbx_description
1 polymer ?
#
loop_
_entity_poly.entity_id
_entity_poly.type
_entity_poly.pdbx_seq_one_letter_code
_entity_poly.pdbx_strand_id
1 'polypeptide(L)'
;MERGVFKLRAHDEPLGFESNHGRYFRYAIQLLPALETKCREVLDAWPVPRDEPVRDAAEKFPDLHAMVDERDRLSDSVRVYASMAAEGFLNWYGVLRLTEAIFNENFERLALVPKAKTLLLVCDNLIIAGDDPLILALNRVAQSRNALVHPKAREISDIAAGTPRPHSRVPDTARSAVSDMEAFFAEFVAAVPDARTLVPRRRVGA
;
A
#
# COMPACT_ATOMS: atom_id res chain seq x y z
N MET A 1 -33.92 20.49 -10.02
CA MET A 1 -32.49 20.21 -9.79
C MET A 1 -31.86 20.13 -11.17
N GLU A 2 -31.12 21.16 -11.59
CA GLU A 2 -30.44 21.13 -12.89
C GLU A 2 -29.35 20.06 -12.87
N ARG A 3 -29.30 19.23 -13.92
CA ARG A 3 -28.21 18.29 -14.13
C ARG A 3 -27.00 19.09 -14.62
N GLY A 4 -26.08 19.41 -13.70
CA GLY A 4 -24.81 20.03 -14.05
C GLY A 4 -23.84 19.03 -14.68
N VAL A 5 -23.09 19.44 -15.70
CA VAL A 5 -21.95 18.68 -16.22
C VAL A 5 -20.71 19.15 -15.47
N PHE A 6 -19.96 18.22 -14.86
CA PHE A 6 -18.70 18.58 -14.20
C PHE A 6 -17.67 19.03 -15.25
N LYS A 7 -16.95 20.12 -14.95
CA LYS A 7 -15.84 20.57 -15.80
C LYS A 7 -14.55 19.89 -15.35
N LEU A 8 -13.94 19.13 -16.26
CA LEU A 8 -12.64 18.51 -16.02
C LEU A 8 -11.51 19.54 -16.18
N ARG A 9 -10.56 19.49 -15.25
CA ARG A 9 -9.29 20.24 -15.32
C ARG A 9 -8.23 19.46 -16.10
N ALA A 10 -7.25 20.15 -16.65
CA ALA A 10 -6.09 19.53 -17.31
C ALA A 10 -5.13 18.92 -16.28
N HIS A 11 -4.31 17.95 -16.69
CA HIS A 11 -3.32 17.32 -15.81
C HIS A 11 -2.18 18.25 -15.39
N ASP A 12 -1.93 19.30 -16.17
CA ASP A 12 -0.84 20.27 -16.01
C ASP A 12 -1.31 21.65 -15.52
N GLU A 13 -2.57 21.76 -15.08
CA GLU A 13 -3.13 23.03 -14.62
C GLU A 13 -2.35 23.57 -13.40
N PRO A 14 -1.78 24.79 -13.46
CA PRO A 14 -0.89 25.31 -12.42
C PRO A 14 -1.68 25.74 -11.18
N LEU A 15 -1.85 24.80 -10.27
CA LEU A 15 -2.62 24.97 -9.04
C LEU A 15 -1.80 24.51 -7.83
N GLY A 16 -1.95 25.20 -6.70
CA GLY A 16 -1.35 24.80 -5.43
C GLY A 16 -2.20 23.72 -4.76
N PHE A 17 -1.64 22.52 -4.60
CA PHE A 17 -2.27 21.44 -3.85
C PHE A 17 -1.30 20.85 -2.85
N GLU A 18 -1.80 20.53 -1.66
CA GLU A 18 -1.06 19.79 -0.66
C GLU A 18 -1.53 18.32 -0.66
N SER A 19 -0.59 17.39 -0.82
CA SER A 19 -0.88 15.97 -0.63
C SER A 19 0.34 15.22 -0.11
N ASN A 20 0.10 14.27 0.78
CA ASN A 20 1.14 13.50 1.45
C ASN A 20 1.52 12.21 0.70
N HIS A 21 0.92 11.93 -0.46
CA HIS A 21 1.16 10.69 -1.21
C HIS A 21 2.66 10.48 -1.52
N GLY A 22 3.36 11.53 -1.96
CA GLY A 22 4.80 11.46 -2.24
C GLY A 22 5.65 11.24 -0.99
N ARG A 23 5.21 11.73 0.18
CA ARG A 23 5.86 11.45 1.47
C ARG A 23 5.70 9.99 1.85
N TYR A 24 4.48 9.45 1.76
CA TYR A 24 4.22 8.03 2.07
C TYR A 24 4.92 7.07 1.12
N PHE A 25 4.97 7.40 -0.17
CA PHE A 25 5.75 6.66 -1.16
C PHE A 25 7.22 6.55 -0.75
N ARG A 26 7.84 7.68 -0.35
CA ARG A 26 9.23 7.68 0.13
C ARG A 26 9.40 6.86 1.40
N TYR A 27 8.50 7.00 2.38
CA TYR A 27 8.59 6.25 3.64
C TYR A 27 8.49 4.74 3.42
N ALA A 28 7.57 4.28 2.56
CA ALA A 28 7.44 2.86 2.24
C ALA A 28 8.75 2.28 1.67
N ILE A 29 9.41 3.02 0.77
CA ILE A 29 10.69 2.61 0.17
C ILE A 29 11.85 2.69 1.17
N GLN A 30 11.92 3.75 1.97
CA GLN A 30 13.03 4.00 2.90
C GLN A 30 13.03 3.05 4.10
N LEU A 31 11.85 2.64 4.56
CA LEU A 31 11.73 1.73 5.70
C LEU A 31 12.00 0.27 5.33
N LEU A 32 11.89 -0.11 4.06
CA LEU A 32 12.10 -1.50 3.64
C LEU A 32 13.54 -2.01 3.93
N PRO A 33 14.63 -1.28 3.61
CA PRO A 33 15.98 -1.68 4.02
C PRO A 33 16.19 -1.76 5.54
N ALA A 34 15.52 -0.89 6.30
CA ALA A 34 15.58 -0.92 7.77
C ALA A 34 14.91 -2.19 8.31
N LEU A 35 13.75 -2.57 7.76
CA LEU A 35 13.09 -3.84 8.06
C LEU A 35 13.98 -5.04 7.71
N GLU A 36 14.60 -5.05 6.53
CA GLU A 36 15.47 -6.16 6.11
C GLU A 36 16.69 -6.29 7.03
N THR A 37 17.24 -5.17 7.50
CA THR A 37 18.31 -5.15 8.50
C THR A 37 17.82 -5.69 9.84
N LYS A 38 16.69 -5.22 10.35
CA LYS A 38 16.09 -5.71 11.59
C LYS A 38 15.77 -7.21 11.53
N CYS A 39 15.28 -7.71 10.39
CA CYS A 39 15.05 -9.14 10.18
C CYS A 39 16.33 -9.96 10.32
N ARG A 40 17.47 -9.47 9.83
CA ARG A 40 18.77 -10.13 10.01
C ARG A 40 19.21 -10.11 11.47
N GLU A 41 19.12 -8.96 12.13
CA GLU A 41 19.44 -8.84 13.56
C GLU A 41 18.62 -9.83 14.42
N VAL A 42 17.32 -9.97 14.14
CA VAL A 42 16.46 -10.95 14.84
C VAL A 42 16.90 -12.39 14.57
N LEU A 43 17.29 -12.71 13.34
CA LEU A 43 17.76 -14.06 12.98
C LEU A 43 19.14 -14.38 13.59
N ASP A 44 19.99 -13.37 13.74
CA ASP A 44 21.32 -13.52 14.34
C ASP A 44 21.24 -13.65 15.87
N ALA A 45 20.24 -13.01 16.49
CA ALA A 45 19.93 -13.12 17.92
C ALA A 45 19.07 -14.35 18.28
N TRP A 46 18.72 -15.20 17.30
CA TRP A 46 17.80 -16.32 17.52
C TRP A 46 18.45 -17.41 18.41
N PRO A 47 17.86 -17.76 19.56
CA PRO A 47 18.55 -18.54 20.61
C PRO A 47 18.49 -20.06 20.41
N VAL A 48 17.71 -20.53 19.43
CA VAL A 48 17.47 -21.95 19.13
C VAL A 48 17.71 -22.20 17.64
N PRO A 49 17.76 -23.46 17.16
CA PRO A 49 17.75 -23.74 15.72
C PRO A 49 16.61 -23.00 14.99
N ARG A 50 16.85 -22.54 13.76
CA ARG A 50 15.93 -21.64 13.03
C ARG A 50 14.55 -22.24 12.71
N ASP A 51 14.45 -23.55 12.77
CA ASP A 51 13.25 -24.37 12.59
C ASP A 51 12.48 -24.62 13.90
N GLU A 52 13.04 -24.25 15.04
CA GLU A 52 12.40 -24.39 16.34
C GLU A 52 11.70 -23.10 16.80
N PRO A 53 10.43 -23.18 17.24
CA PRO A 53 9.74 -22.02 17.78
C PRO A 53 10.26 -21.69 19.19
N VAL A 54 10.60 -20.42 19.41
CA VAL A 54 10.90 -19.91 20.77
C VAL A 54 9.58 -19.72 21.52
N ARG A 55 9.31 -20.63 22.47
CA ARG A 55 8.20 -20.48 23.42
C ARG A 55 8.64 -19.56 24.57
N ASP A 56 7.70 -18.77 25.08
CA ASP A 56 7.92 -17.84 26.22
C ASP A 56 8.99 -16.77 25.94
N ALA A 57 9.13 -16.33 24.69
CA ALA A 57 10.15 -15.36 24.28
C ALA A 57 10.12 -14.07 25.13
N ALA A 58 8.92 -13.58 25.50
CA ALA A 58 8.76 -12.39 26.32
C ALA A 58 9.38 -12.51 27.73
N GLU A 59 9.36 -13.71 28.31
CA GLU A 59 9.85 -13.97 29.67
C GLU A 59 11.33 -14.36 29.67
N LYS A 60 11.73 -15.25 28.74
CA LYS A 60 13.08 -15.82 28.70
C LYS A 60 14.08 -15.00 27.90
N PHE A 61 13.60 -14.25 26.91
CA PHE A 61 14.42 -13.48 25.98
C PHE A 61 13.79 -12.09 25.70
N PRO A 62 13.64 -11.23 26.72
CA PRO A 62 12.91 -9.96 26.60
C PRO A 62 13.48 -9.03 25.51
N ASP A 63 14.81 -9.01 25.33
CA ASP A 63 15.45 -8.22 24.28
C ASP A 63 15.09 -8.74 22.88
N LEU A 64 15.10 -10.07 22.68
CA LEU A 64 14.67 -10.68 21.42
C LEU A 64 13.21 -10.37 21.13
N HIS A 65 12.34 -10.44 22.14
CA HIS A 65 10.94 -10.08 22.00
C HIS A 65 10.79 -8.62 21.54
N ALA A 66 11.50 -7.68 22.15
CA ALA A 66 11.47 -6.28 21.75
C ALA A 66 11.94 -6.08 20.29
N MET A 67 12.98 -6.82 19.85
CA MET A 67 13.45 -6.77 18.47
C MET A 67 12.42 -7.34 17.47
N VAL A 68 11.72 -8.41 17.84
CA VAL A 68 10.62 -9.00 17.07
C VAL A 68 9.46 -8.02 16.94
N ASP A 69 9.07 -7.35 18.03
CA ASP A 69 8.02 -6.32 18.03
C ASP A 69 8.39 -5.11 17.16
N GLU A 70 9.66 -4.70 17.19
CA GLU A 70 10.17 -3.63 16.33
C GLU A 70 10.13 -4.05 14.85
N ARG A 71 10.59 -5.26 14.52
CA ARG A 71 10.51 -5.84 13.17
C ARG A 71 9.07 -5.82 12.64
N ASP A 72 8.12 -6.29 13.44
CA ASP A 72 6.72 -6.39 13.01
C ASP A 72 6.09 -5.01 12.81
N ARG A 73 6.36 -4.06 13.72
CA ARG A 73 5.95 -2.65 13.54
C ARG A 73 6.55 -2.02 12.29
N LEU A 74 7.81 -2.30 11.96
CA LEU A 74 8.44 -1.82 10.72
C LEU A 74 7.76 -2.38 9.48
N SER A 75 7.49 -3.69 9.47
CA SER A 75 6.76 -4.37 8.39
C SER A 75 5.38 -3.76 8.17
N ASP A 76 4.62 -3.58 9.25
CA ASP A 76 3.28 -3.01 9.20
C ASP A 76 3.30 -1.57 8.69
N SER A 77 4.28 -0.77 9.16
CA SER A 77 4.48 0.60 8.71
C SER A 77 4.75 0.67 7.21
N VAL A 78 5.63 -0.17 6.66
CA VAL A 78 5.91 -0.24 5.22
C VAL A 78 4.63 -0.50 4.43
N ARG A 79 3.83 -1.49 4.86
CA ARG A 79 2.59 -1.90 4.18
C ARG A 79 1.52 -0.81 4.25
N VAL A 80 1.38 -0.16 5.40
CA VAL A 80 0.44 0.96 5.57
C VAL A 80 0.86 2.14 4.71
N TYR A 81 2.13 2.55 4.72
CA TYR A 81 2.59 3.66 3.89
C TYR A 81 2.47 3.37 2.39
N ALA A 82 2.71 2.13 1.96
CA ALA A 82 2.49 1.74 0.57
C ALA A 82 1.03 1.96 0.14
N SER A 83 0.08 1.57 0.99
CA SER A 83 -1.35 1.83 0.72
C SER A 83 -1.73 3.29 0.79
N MET A 84 -1.21 4.05 1.77
CA MET A 84 -1.50 5.48 1.91
C MET A 84 -0.93 6.30 0.75
N ALA A 85 0.18 5.85 0.14
CA ALA A 85 0.72 6.48 -1.06
C ALA A 85 -0.27 6.37 -2.23
N ALA A 86 -0.75 5.16 -2.53
CA ALA A 86 -1.72 4.94 -3.61
C ALA A 86 -3.05 5.66 -3.33
N GLU A 87 -3.57 5.58 -2.10
CA GLU A 87 -4.79 6.26 -1.68
C GLU A 87 -4.69 7.78 -1.77
N GLY A 88 -3.63 8.34 -1.20
CA GLY A 88 -3.38 9.77 -1.22
C GLY A 88 -3.20 10.32 -2.63
N PHE A 89 -2.62 9.52 -3.53
CA PHE A 89 -2.48 9.89 -4.94
C PHE A 89 -3.83 9.92 -5.64
N LEU A 90 -4.68 8.89 -5.49
CA LEU A 90 -6.01 8.87 -6.10
C LEU A 90 -6.89 10.03 -5.60
N ASN A 91 -6.82 10.33 -4.30
CA ASN A 91 -7.55 11.46 -3.73
C ASN A 91 -7.07 12.78 -4.34
N TRP A 92 -5.75 12.99 -4.36
CA TRP A 92 -5.17 14.19 -4.94
C TRP A 92 -5.45 14.31 -6.44
N TYR A 93 -5.36 13.22 -7.20
CA TYR A 93 -5.67 13.16 -8.63
C TYR A 93 -7.14 13.54 -8.90
N GLY A 94 -8.07 13.00 -8.10
CA GLY A 94 -9.48 13.34 -8.20
C GLY A 94 -9.75 14.82 -7.91
N VAL A 95 -9.15 15.38 -6.85
CA VAL A 95 -9.25 16.81 -6.54
C VAL A 95 -8.65 17.68 -7.64
N LEU A 96 -7.49 17.29 -8.18
CA LEU A 96 -6.85 17.98 -9.30
C LEU A 96 -7.78 18.02 -10.51
N ARG A 97 -8.38 16.90 -10.91
CA ARG A 97 -9.21 16.79 -12.12
C ARG A 97 -10.63 17.33 -11.96
N LEU A 98 -11.22 17.22 -10.77
CA LEU A 98 -12.65 17.46 -10.52
C LEU A 98 -12.96 18.63 -9.57
N THR A 99 -11.95 19.24 -8.96
CA THR A 99 -12.08 20.10 -7.77
C THR A 99 -12.40 19.34 -6.48
N GLU A 100 -12.08 19.94 -5.34
CA GLU A 100 -12.32 19.35 -4.02
C GLU A 100 -13.81 19.11 -3.74
N ALA A 101 -14.67 20.07 -4.07
CA ALA A 101 -16.11 19.96 -3.79
C ALA A 101 -16.73 18.74 -4.49
N ILE A 102 -16.47 18.56 -5.78
CA ILE A 102 -17.01 17.43 -6.56
C ILE A 102 -16.39 16.11 -6.08
N PHE A 103 -15.08 16.11 -5.81
CA PHE A 103 -14.39 14.92 -5.32
C PHE A 103 -14.97 14.44 -3.97
N ASN A 104 -15.16 15.35 -3.03
CA ASN A 104 -15.67 15.03 -1.69
C ASN A 104 -17.10 14.49 -1.73
N GLU A 105 -17.95 15.08 -2.57
CA GLU A 105 -19.34 14.65 -2.70
C GLU A 105 -19.48 13.25 -3.33
N ASN A 106 -18.62 12.91 -4.31
CA ASN A 106 -18.86 11.75 -5.18
C ASN A 106 -17.84 10.62 -5.05
N PHE A 107 -16.61 10.90 -4.59
CA PHE A 107 -15.48 9.97 -4.73
C PHE A 107 -14.73 9.69 -3.43
N GLU A 108 -14.62 10.64 -2.50
CA GLU A 108 -13.76 10.54 -1.30
C GLU A 108 -13.96 9.23 -0.55
N ARG A 109 -15.22 8.83 -0.32
CA ARG A 109 -15.60 7.66 0.48
C ARG A 109 -15.52 6.32 -0.26
N LEU A 110 -15.20 6.33 -1.55
CA LEU A 110 -15.05 5.09 -2.31
C LEU A 110 -13.82 4.30 -1.86
N ALA A 111 -13.95 2.98 -1.82
CA ALA A 111 -12.80 2.10 -1.65
C ALA A 111 -11.81 2.23 -2.82
N LEU A 112 -10.54 1.88 -2.63
CA LEU A 112 -9.46 2.14 -3.61
C LEU A 112 -9.76 1.68 -5.03
N VAL A 113 -10.15 0.42 -5.20
CA VAL A 113 -10.43 -0.16 -6.53
C VAL A 113 -11.59 0.54 -7.25
N PRO A 114 -12.81 0.63 -6.67
CA PRO A 114 -13.90 1.36 -7.32
C PRO A 114 -13.57 2.85 -7.50
N LYS A 115 -12.84 3.49 -6.57
CA LYS A 115 -12.36 4.87 -6.72
C LYS A 115 -11.51 5.04 -7.97
N ALA A 116 -10.49 4.20 -8.17
CA ALA A 116 -9.61 4.26 -9.34
C ALA A 116 -10.40 4.05 -10.64
N LYS A 117 -11.25 3.02 -10.70
CA LYS A 117 -12.08 2.76 -11.89
C LYS A 117 -12.97 3.94 -12.25
N THR A 118 -13.70 4.50 -11.27
CA THR A 118 -14.62 5.60 -11.52
C THR A 118 -13.86 6.89 -11.87
N LEU A 119 -12.72 7.16 -11.24
CA LEU A 119 -11.89 8.32 -11.59
C LEU A 119 -11.35 8.22 -13.01
N LEU A 120 -10.81 7.07 -13.42
CA LEU A 120 -10.30 6.88 -14.79
C LEU A 120 -11.43 6.95 -15.84
N LEU A 121 -12.61 6.45 -15.50
CA LEU A 121 -13.78 6.59 -16.37
C LEU A 121 -14.21 8.06 -16.51
N VAL A 122 -14.36 8.78 -15.41
CA VAL A 122 -14.88 10.16 -15.44
C VAL A 122 -13.85 11.16 -15.96
N CYS A 123 -12.59 11.03 -15.56
CA CYS A 123 -11.56 12.01 -15.87
C CYS A 123 -10.88 11.73 -17.20
N ASP A 124 -10.78 10.46 -17.61
CA ASP A 124 -9.97 10.04 -18.76
C ASP A 124 -10.77 9.22 -19.79
N ASN A 125 -12.07 9.00 -19.55
CA ASN A 125 -12.95 8.18 -20.40
C ASN A 125 -12.41 6.75 -20.62
N LEU A 126 -11.73 6.20 -19.61
CA LEU A 126 -11.14 4.86 -19.65
C LEU A 126 -12.00 3.85 -18.89
N ILE A 127 -12.45 2.81 -19.59
CA ILE A 127 -13.14 1.66 -18.98
C ILE A 127 -12.09 0.60 -18.65
N ILE A 128 -11.80 0.44 -17.36
CA ILE A 128 -10.79 -0.51 -16.88
C ILE A 128 -11.44 -1.77 -16.32
N ALA A 129 -11.04 -2.92 -16.85
CA ALA A 129 -11.52 -4.23 -16.45
C ALA A 129 -11.04 -4.62 -15.02
N GLY A 130 -11.59 -5.69 -14.45
CA GLY A 130 -11.20 -6.13 -13.10
C GLY A 130 -9.85 -6.84 -13.04
N ASP A 131 -9.44 -7.41 -14.17
CA ASP A 131 -8.20 -8.14 -14.42
C ASP A 131 -7.10 -7.26 -15.02
N ASP A 132 -7.37 -5.96 -15.20
CA ASP A 132 -6.37 -5.00 -15.66
C ASP A 132 -5.19 -4.93 -14.66
N PRO A 133 -3.93 -4.91 -15.13
CA PRO A 133 -2.75 -4.85 -14.27
C PRO A 133 -2.77 -3.74 -13.22
N LEU A 134 -3.28 -2.55 -13.55
CA LEU A 134 -3.43 -1.42 -12.62
C LEU A 134 -4.34 -1.78 -11.45
N ILE A 135 -5.49 -2.39 -11.76
CA ILE A 135 -6.50 -2.77 -10.77
C ILE A 135 -6.01 -3.95 -9.94
N LEU A 136 -5.35 -4.92 -10.55
CA LEU A 136 -4.76 -6.05 -9.83
C LEU A 136 -3.69 -5.57 -8.83
N ALA A 137 -2.80 -4.67 -9.23
CA ALA A 137 -1.81 -4.08 -8.33
C ALA A 137 -2.45 -3.32 -7.17
N LEU A 138 -3.41 -2.43 -7.46
CA LEU A 138 -4.12 -1.65 -6.44
C LEU A 138 -4.92 -2.54 -5.48
N ASN A 139 -5.53 -3.61 -5.98
CA ASN A 139 -6.23 -4.58 -5.15
C ASN A 139 -5.27 -5.30 -4.20
N ARG A 140 -4.08 -5.71 -4.65
CA ARG A 140 -3.07 -6.32 -3.77
C ARG A 140 -2.57 -5.35 -2.69
N VAL A 141 -2.35 -4.08 -3.04
CA VAL A 141 -2.07 -3.01 -2.06
C VAL A 141 -3.19 -2.92 -1.01
N ALA A 142 -4.44 -2.85 -1.44
CA ALA A 142 -5.59 -2.76 -0.55
C ALA A 142 -5.74 -3.99 0.36
N GLN A 143 -5.52 -5.19 -0.18
CA GLN A 143 -5.55 -6.44 0.57
C GLN A 143 -4.43 -6.49 1.62
N SER A 144 -3.22 -6.03 1.28
CA SER A 144 -2.09 -5.96 2.20
C SER A 144 -2.41 -5.06 3.40
N ARG A 145 -3.00 -3.88 3.20
CA ARG A 145 -3.48 -3.01 4.27
C ARG A 145 -4.61 -3.66 5.07
N ASN A 146 -5.63 -4.19 4.40
CA ASN A 146 -6.81 -4.76 5.06
C ASN A 146 -6.45 -5.94 5.98
N ALA A 147 -5.42 -6.71 5.65
CA ALA A 147 -4.91 -7.77 6.51
C ALA A 147 -4.34 -7.25 7.85
N LEU A 148 -3.98 -5.96 7.94
CA LEU A 148 -3.50 -5.30 9.16
C LEU A 148 -4.62 -4.60 9.91
N VAL A 149 -5.40 -3.77 9.20
CA VAL A 149 -6.36 -2.84 9.82
C VAL A 149 -7.75 -3.43 10.00
N HIS A 150 -8.03 -4.56 9.35
CA HIS A 150 -9.26 -5.32 9.52
C HIS A 150 -8.91 -6.77 9.84
N PRO A 151 -8.42 -7.07 11.05
CA PRO A 151 -8.07 -8.42 11.44
C PRO A 151 -9.34 -9.29 11.40
N LYS A 152 -9.47 -10.06 10.32
CA LYS A 152 -10.59 -11.00 10.15
C LYS A 152 -10.24 -12.29 10.88
N ALA A 153 -11.12 -12.74 11.75
CA ALA A 153 -11.08 -14.11 12.24
C ALA A 153 -11.18 -15.06 11.03
N ARG A 154 -10.29 -16.06 10.97
CA ARG A 154 -10.33 -17.12 9.97
C ARG A 154 -10.57 -18.43 10.69
N GLU A 155 -11.56 -19.18 10.22
CA GLU A 155 -11.78 -20.56 10.66
C GLU A 155 -10.64 -21.42 10.10
N ILE A 156 -9.96 -22.17 10.97
CA ILE A 156 -8.90 -23.10 10.58
C ILE A 156 -9.54 -24.50 10.61
N SER A 157 -9.99 -24.96 9.44
CA SER A 157 -10.75 -26.21 9.29
C SER A 157 -9.91 -27.46 9.57
N ASP A 158 -8.58 -27.38 9.46
CA ASP A 158 -7.66 -28.48 9.70
C ASP A 158 -6.62 -28.09 10.75
N ILE A 159 -6.97 -28.23 12.03
CA ILE A 159 -5.97 -28.34 13.11
C ILE A 159 -5.48 -29.80 13.11
N ALA A 160 -4.97 -30.29 11.99
CA ALA A 160 -4.10 -31.45 12.05
C ALA A 160 -2.87 -31.02 12.83
N ALA A 161 -2.63 -31.66 13.97
CA ALA A 161 -1.52 -31.35 14.86
C ALA A 161 -0.20 -31.39 14.07
N GLY A 162 0.34 -30.23 13.71
CA GLY A 162 1.61 -30.11 13.00
C GLY A 162 1.58 -29.48 11.61
N THR A 163 0.43 -29.07 11.06
CA THR A 163 0.47 -28.28 9.81
C THR A 163 1.05 -26.90 10.12
N PRO A 164 2.24 -26.54 9.60
CA PRO A 164 2.79 -25.21 9.81
C PRO A 164 1.83 -24.23 9.16
N ARG A 165 1.35 -23.25 9.93
CA ARG A 165 0.63 -22.10 9.36
C ARG A 165 1.53 -21.53 8.25
N PRO A 166 1.03 -21.33 7.03
CA PRO A 166 1.81 -20.70 5.97
C PRO A 166 2.03 -19.23 6.36
N HIS A 167 3.06 -18.99 7.16
CA HIS A 167 3.55 -17.69 7.50
C HIS A 167 4.46 -17.26 6.36
N SER A 168 3.94 -16.42 5.46
CA SER A 168 4.80 -15.65 4.57
C SER A 168 5.85 -14.93 5.41
N ARG A 169 7.13 -15.01 5.02
CA ARG A 169 8.20 -14.37 5.80
C ARG A 169 7.90 -12.88 5.88
N VAL A 170 8.03 -12.31 7.08
CA VAL A 170 7.75 -10.90 7.37
C VAL A 170 8.27 -9.94 6.28
N PRO A 171 9.56 -9.98 5.88
CA PRO A 171 10.07 -9.05 4.87
C PRO A 171 9.45 -9.26 3.48
N ASP A 172 9.04 -10.48 3.12
CA ASP A 172 8.46 -10.77 1.81
C ASP A 172 7.09 -10.08 1.65
N THR A 173 6.30 -10.01 2.72
CA THR A 173 4.99 -9.32 2.71
C THR A 173 5.15 -7.81 2.53
N ALA A 174 6.11 -7.19 3.22
CA ALA A 174 6.41 -5.78 3.09
C ALA A 174 7.00 -5.45 1.71
N ARG A 175 7.91 -6.30 1.19
CA ARG A 175 8.48 -6.17 -0.16
C ARG A 175 7.39 -6.26 -1.23
N SER A 176 6.47 -7.21 -1.10
CA SER A 176 5.34 -7.36 -2.02
C SER A 176 4.47 -6.11 -2.01
N ALA A 177 4.18 -5.54 -0.84
CA ALA A 177 3.40 -4.30 -0.74
C ALA A 177 4.07 -3.10 -1.43
N VAL A 178 5.40 -2.94 -1.28
CA VAL A 178 6.16 -1.89 -1.99
C VAL A 178 6.14 -2.14 -3.49
N SER A 179 6.39 -3.38 -3.93
CA SER A 179 6.37 -3.75 -5.34
C SER A 179 5.00 -3.52 -5.98
N ASP A 180 3.91 -3.84 -5.28
CA ASP A 180 2.55 -3.64 -5.77
C ASP A 180 2.18 -2.15 -5.83
N MET A 181 2.67 -1.35 -4.87
CA MET A 181 2.54 0.10 -4.93
C MET A 181 3.30 0.68 -6.14
N GLU A 182 4.56 0.29 -6.34
CA GLU A 182 5.36 0.73 -7.49
C GLU A 182 4.71 0.30 -8.82
N ALA A 183 4.20 -0.93 -8.90
CA ALA A 183 3.47 -1.43 -10.06
C ALA A 183 2.20 -0.61 -10.33
N PHE A 184 1.39 -0.32 -9.30
CA PHE A 184 0.21 0.54 -9.46
C PHE A 184 0.57 1.89 -10.10
N PHE A 185 1.63 2.55 -9.61
CA PHE A 185 2.05 3.84 -10.16
C PHE A 185 2.58 3.73 -11.59
N ALA A 186 3.32 2.66 -11.92
CA ALA A 186 3.80 2.42 -13.27
C ALA A 186 2.64 2.19 -14.25
N GLU A 187 1.69 1.32 -13.90
CA GLU A 187 0.51 1.03 -14.71
C GLU A 187 -0.43 2.24 -14.84
N PHE A 188 -0.53 3.07 -13.79
CA PHE A 188 -1.28 4.33 -13.88
C PHE A 188 -0.70 5.27 -14.93
N VAL A 189 0.63 5.41 -15.00
CA VAL A 189 1.29 6.22 -16.05
C VAL A 189 1.13 5.58 -17.43
N ALA A 190 1.09 4.25 -17.53
CA ALA A 190 0.84 3.57 -18.79
C ALA A 190 -0.59 3.83 -19.30
N ALA A 191 -1.58 3.81 -18.40
CA ALA A 191 -2.97 4.10 -18.72
C ALA A 191 -3.23 5.60 -19.00
N VAL A 192 -2.57 6.50 -18.26
CA VAL A 192 -2.74 7.96 -18.37
C VAL A 192 -1.36 8.64 -18.52
N PRO A 193 -0.77 8.62 -19.74
CA PRO A 193 0.58 9.15 -19.96
C PRO A 193 0.77 10.62 -19.55
N ASP A 194 -0.27 11.43 -19.70
CA ASP A 194 -0.26 12.86 -19.35
C ASP A 194 -0.14 13.10 -17.82
N ALA A 195 -0.48 12.09 -17.00
CA ALA A 195 -0.30 12.13 -15.55
C ALA A 195 1.13 11.78 -15.11
N ARG A 196 2.08 11.56 -16.03
CA ARG A 196 3.45 11.12 -15.72
C ARG A 196 4.22 12.04 -14.75
N THR A 197 3.97 13.34 -14.79
CA THR A 197 4.62 14.33 -13.90
C THR A 197 4.02 14.35 -12.50
N LEU A 198 2.83 13.75 -12.36
CA LEU A 198 2.03 13.73 -11.14
C LEU A 198 2.37 12.55 -10.23
N VAL A 199 2.88 11.47 -10.81
CA VAL A 199 3.18 10.23 -10.09
C VAL A 199 4.52 10.33 -9.35
N PRO A 200 4.59 9.93 -8.06
CA PRO A 200 5.84 9.92 -7.32
C PRO A 200 6.85 8.96 -7.97
N ARG A 201 8.12 9.37 -7.99
CA ARG A 201 9.21 8.58 -8.55
C ARG A 201 10.22 8.23 -7.49
N ARG A 202 10.78 7.03 -7.60
CA ARG A 202 11.99 6.67 -6.87
C ARG A 202 13.11 7.58 -7.35
N ARG A 203 13.64 8.42 -6.45
CA ARG A 203 14.87 9.17 -6.75
C ARG A 203 16.00 8.15 -6.83
N VAL A 204 16.56 7.96 -8.03
CA VAL A 204 17.76 7.14 -8.22
C VAL A 204 18.95 8.05 -7.89
N GLY A 205 19.52 7.89 -6.70
CA GLY A 205 20.73 8.60 -6.27
C GLY A 205 20.55 10.09 -6.00
N ALA A 206 20.66 10.46 -4.73
CA ALA A 206 21.18 11.75 -4.31
C ALA A 206 22.36 11.47 -3.38
#